data_AF-A0A1N6Y416-F1
#
_entry.id   AF-A0A1N6Y416-F1
#
_cell.length_a   1.000
_cell.length_b   1.000
_cell.length_c   1.000
_cell.angle_alpha   90.00
_cell.angle_beta   90.00
_cell.angle_gamma   90.00
#
_symmetry.space_group_name_H-M   'P 1'
#
loop_
_entity.id
_entity.type
_entity.pdbx_description
1 polymer ?
#
loop_
_entity_poly.entity_id
_entity_poly.type
_entity_poly.pdbx_seq_one_letter_code
_entity_poly.pdbx_strand_id
1 'polypeptide(L)'
;MDREPDQRPVASHRDPSGSPATPEELQAWIEMTTGGSITRWEQISGGNRCRSWAVDVSSTSGAETELYLRYQPPRPPSAEPYTVWREAQFYRALAGSAVPAPRLIAVHPESQAILTERAPGRADYRRLADEQVRTTIAQEFVGALATLHRTPLPGIDASTTIGDCIRAELQIWRAMYEETRRRDPLIAFALGWLDAHVPQTTARPVFVHGDAGPGNFLFDDGHLTALLDWELAHPGDPMEDLAWFSMRCVMEPVPDFAARLLEYGEAAGAAVDLARIRYHRVFVSTRVVIIRHRNVTGLPGNSIVSRALNRRLLVSALAEATATPLSPQRSLEAPETERSHLFDYVLHELRHDIAETSGDPAIVAAAKNTAKVVKYLRECDRFGHAVEDAERAALTDVLGSPPADIAAGMATLADRLEAGDISFETALRFFAGSVARDAALAASASGGLATRDFPPLTEKTHV
;
A
#
# COMPACT_ATOMS: atom_id res chain seq x y z
N MET A 1 9.69 46.52 -30.17
CA MET A 1 8.75 45.64 -30.90
C MET A 1 9.10 44.23 -30.49
N ASP A 2 8.56 43.86 -29.34
CA ASP A 2 8.75 42.55 -28.73
C ASP A 2 8.00 41.49 -29.54
N ARG A 3 8.66 40.36 -29.77
CA ARG A 3 8.02 39.13 -30.23
C ARG A 3 7.88 38.22 -29.01
N GLU A 4 6.67 38.11 -28.49
CA GLU A 4 6.28 37.07 -27.55
C GLU A 4 6.51 35.68 -28.16
N PRO A 5 7.04 34.71 -27.41
CA PRO A 5 7.05 33.32 -27.83
C PRO A 5 5.66 32.68 -27.63
N ASP A 6 5.14 32.17 -28.74
CA ASP A 6 3.90 31.42 -28.93
C ASP A 6 3.74 30.27 -27.92
N GLN A 7 2.99 30.49 -26.84
CA GLN A 7 2.49 29.43 -25.95
C GLN A 7 1.21 28.85 -26.55
N ARG A 8 1.35 27.92 -27.49
CA ARG A 8 0.25 27.04 -27.91
C ARG A 8 0.27 25.74 -27.09
N PRO A 9 -0.86 25.32 -26.49
CA PRO A 9 -0.95 24.03 -25.82
C PRO A 9 -1.00 22.93 -26.89
N VAL A 10 0.12 22.24 -27.11
CA VAL A 10 0.12 21.00 -27.87
C VAL A 10 -0.36 19.90 -26.92
N ALA A 11 -1.67 19.73 -26.83
CA ALA A 11 -2.24 18.47 -26.37
C ALA A 11 -2.02 17.44 -27.48
N SER A 12 -0.80 16.89 -27.59
CA SER A 12 -0.62 15.65 -28.33
C SER A 12 -1.29 14.56 -27.50
N HIS A 13 -2.19 13.79 -28.14
CA HIS A 13 -2.71 12.55 -27.59
C HIS A 13 -1.53 11.58 -27.40
N ARG A 14 -0.84 11.67 -26.27
CA ARG A 14 0.17 10.70 -25.86
C ARG A 14 -0.53 9.40 -25.56
N ASP A 15 0.02 8.29 -26.04
CA ASP A 15 -0.37 6.97 -25.57
C ASP A 15 -0.10 6.91 -24.05
N PRO A 16 -1.12 6.67 -23.20
CA PRO A 16 -0.93 6.60 -21.75
C PRO A 16 0.01 5.47 -21.33
N SER A 17 0.29 4.45 -22.15
CA SER A 17 1.28 3.42 -21.80
C SER A 17 2.73 3.90 -21.95
N GLY A 18 2.96 4.94 -22.76
CA GLY A 18 4.29 5.41 -23.18
C GLY A 18 5.02 4.42 -24.09
N SER A 19 6.10 4.90 -24.71
CA SER A 19 7.01 4.08 -25.55
C SER A 19 8.02 3.31 -24.68
N PRO A 20 8.41 2.07 -25.05
CA PRO A 20 9.49 1.38 -24.36
C PRO A 20 10.80 2.16 -24.55
N ALA A 21 11.62 2.19 -23.51
CA ALA A 21 12.99 2.71 -23.55
C ALA A 21 13.98 1.70 -22.99
N THR A 22 15.14 1.57 -23.63
CA THR A 22 16.29 0.83 -23.12
C THR A 22 17.08 1.66 -22.09
N PRO A 23 17.94 1.04 -21.26
CA PRO A 23 18.83 1.79 -20.38
C PRO A 23 19.69 2.81 -21.11
N GLU A 24 20.19 2.49 -22.31
CA GLU A 24 21.04 3.37 -23.12
C GLU A 24 20.27 4.60 -23.62
N GLU A 25 19.01 4.42 -24.03
CA GLU A 25 18.13 5.53 -24.44
C GLU A 25 17.82 6.46 -23.25
N LEU A 26 17.59 5.89 -22.06
CA LEU A 26 17.35 6.65 -20.83
C LEU A 26 18.61 7.42 -20.38
N GLN A 27 19.80 6.81 -20.49
CA GLN A 27 21.08 7.47 -20.22
C GLN A 27 21.29 8.66 -21.17
N ALA A 28 21.13 8.44 -22.47
CA ALA A 28 21.26 9.50 -23.47
C ALA A 28 20.26 10.66 -23.23
N TRP A 29 19.02 10.35 -22.83
CA TRP A 29 18.03 11.35 -22.46
C TRP A 29 18.48 12.19 -21.24
N ILE A 30 19.05 11.56 -20.21
CA ILE A 30 19.52 12.25 -19.01
C ILE A 30 20.71 13.16 -19.33
N GLU A 31 21.70 12.68 -20.08
CA GLU A 31 22.87 13.48 -20.49
C GLU A 31 22.45 14.69 -21.32
N MET A 32 21.54 14.50 -22.28
CA MET A 32 20.97 15.60 -23.06
C MET A 32 20.18 16.60 -22.20
N THR A 33 19.43 16.11 -21.22
CA THR A 33 18.60 16.94 -20.32
C THR A 33 19.44 17.79 -19.38
N THR A 34 20.53 17.22 -18.87
CA THR A 34 21.41 17.84 -17.87
C THR A 34 22.54 18.64 -18.50
N GLY A 35 22.92 18.33 -19.74
CA GLY A 35 24.12 18.85 -20.40
C GLY A 35 25.43 18.32 -19.82
N GLY A 36 25.38 17.26 -19.00
CA GLY A 36 26.53 16.61 -18.38
C GLY A 36 26.70 15.15 -18.84
N SER A 37 27.72 14.48 -18.31
CA SER A 37 28.00 13.07 -18.56
C SER A 37 27.72 12.22 -17.32
N ILE A 38 27.10 11.05 -17.51
CA ILE A 38 26.81 10.14 -16.40
C ILE A 38 28.11 9.52 -15.87
N THR A 39 28.38 9.70 -14.58
CA THR A 39 29.54 9.14 -13.87
C THR A 39 29.18 7.90 -13.07
N ARG A 40 27.91 7.75 -12.66
CA ARG A 40 27.38 6.57 -11.99
C ARG A 40 26.00 6.20 -12.51
N TRP A 41 25.77 4.91 -12.72
CA TRP A 41 24.49 4.34 -13.08
C TRP A 41 24.25 3.08 -12.25
N GLU A 42 23.41 3.18 -11.22
CA GLU A 42 23.16 2.07 -10.30
C GLU A 42 21.67 1.80 -10.17
N GLN A 43 21.25 0.58 -10.46
CA GLN A 43 19.86 0.19 -10.29
C GLN A 43 19.57 -0.05 -8.81
N ILE A 44 18.69 0.77 -8.23
CA ILE A 44 18.30 0.70 -6.81
C ILE A 44 17.11 -0.25 -6.62
N SER A 45 16.20 -0.29 -7.58
CA SER A 45 15.04 -1.18 -7.53
C SER A 45 14.65 -1.71 -8.91
N GLY A 46 14.19 -2.96 -8.92
CA GLY A 46 13.74 -3.69 -10.11
C GLY A 46 12.38 -4.33 -9.90
N GLY A 47 11.42 -3.56 -9.36
CA GLY A 47 10.05 -4.04 -9.17
C GLY A 47 9.33 -4.33 -10.49
N ASN A 48 8.22 -5.06 -10.44
CA ASN A 48 7.47 -5.43 -11.64
C ASN A 48 6.70 -4.26 -12.27
N ARG A 49 6.50 -3.16 -11.53
CA ARG A 49 5.79 -1.95 -12.01
C ARG A 49 6.76 -0.88 -12.50
N CYS A 50 7.68 -0.47 -11.63
CA CYS A 50 8.70 0.54 -11.94
C CYS A 50 10.10 0.01 -11.65
N ARG A 51 11.05 0.51 -12.42
CA ARG A 51 12.48 0.34 -12.21
C ARG A 51 13.07 1.70 -11.84
N SER A 52 14.04 1.69 -10.94
CA SER A 52 14.65 2.94 -10.49
C SER A 52 16.16 2.86 -10.42
N TRP A 53 16.80 3.99 -10.72
CA TRP A 53 18.26 4.14 -10.70
C TRP A 53 18.68 5.37 -9.90
N ALA A 54 19.78 5.21 -9.16
CA ALA A 54 20.60 6.32 -8.70
C ALA A 54 21.56 6.67 -9.84
N VAL A 55 21.59 7.95 -10.21
CA VAL A 55 22.37 8.45 -11.34
C VAL A 55 23.19 9.63 -10.87
N ASP A 56 24.51 9.60 -11.07
CA ASP A 56 25.37 10.75 -10.80
C ASP A 56 25.81 11.33 -12.15
N VAL A 57 25.77 12.66 -12.26
CA VAL A 57 26.08 13.39 -13.51
C VAL A 57 27.10 14.48 -13.23
N SER A 58 28.18 14.47 -14.01
CA SER A 58 29.18 15.53 -14.02
C SER A 58 28.85 16.58 -15.08
N SER A 59 28.68 17.83 -14.67
CA SER A 59 28.55 18.96 -15.59
C SER A 59 29.85 19.26 -16.33
N THR A 60 29.80 20.01 -17.43
CA THR A 60 31.00 20.49 -18.14
C THR A 60 31.92 21.37 -17.27
N SER A 61 31.40 21.93 -16.18
CA SER A 61 32.15 22.67 -15.16
C SER A 61 32.76 21.79 -14.06
N GLY A 62 32.53 20.48 -14.09
CA GLY A 62 33.02 19.52 -13.10
C GLY A 62 32.21 19.44 -11.81
N ALA A 63 31.05 20.10 -11.72
CA ALA A 63 30.12 19.94 -10.60
C ALA A 63 29.32 18.64 -10.79
N GLU A 64 29.27 17.80 -9.75
CA GLU A 64 28.46 16.57 -9.71
C GLU A 64 27.04 16.86 -9.22
N THR A 65 26.05 16.20 -9.82
CA THR A 65 24.65 16.25 -9.42
C THR A 65 24.12 14.83 -9.21
N GLU A 66 23.53 14.58 -8.04
CA GLU A 66 22.91 13.30 -7.72
C GLU A 66 21.42 13.30 -8.10
N LEU A 67 21.04 12.33 -8.92
CA LEU A 67 19.72 12.23 -9.53
C LEU A 67 19.09 10.86 -9.30
N TYR A 68 17.77 10.81 -9.38
CA TYR A 68 16.98 9.60 -9.27
C TYR A 68 16.08 9.46 -10.50
N LEU A 69 16.28 8.37 -11.23
CA LEU A 69 15.45 8.01 -12.37
C LEU A 69 14.38 7.01 -11.93
N ARG A 70 13.12 7.31 -12.23
CA ARG A 70 12.01 6.34 -12.12
C ARG A 70 11.44 6.11 -13.51
N TYR A 71 11.40 4.85 -13.94
CA TYR A 71 10.85 4.45 -15.23
C TYR A 71 9.90 3.28 -15.09
N GLN A 72 8.75 3.42 -15.72
CA GLN A 72 7.75 2.37 -15.86
C GLN A 72 7.78 1.85 -17.31
N PRO A 73 8.16 0.58 -17.53
CA PRO A 73 8.01 -0.04 -18.84
C PRO A 73 6.53 -0.04 -19.30
N PRO A 74 6.26 -0.01 -20.62
CA PRO A 74 4.89 -0.09 -21.12
C PRO A 74 4.18 -1.34 -20.60
N ARG A 75 2.91 -1.18 -20.24
CA ARG A 75 2.06 -2.25 -19.71
C ARG A 75 0.81 -2.37 -20.58
N PRO A 76 0.18 -3.56 -20.64
CA PRO A 76 -1.13 -3.69 -21.28
C PRO A 76 -2.12 -2.66 -20.69
N PRO A 77 -3.08 -2.16 -21.49
CA PRO A 77 -4.11 -1.26 -21.00
C PRO A 77 -4.80 -1.85 -19.78
N SER A 78 -5.03 -1.01 -18.77
CA SER A 78 -5.63 -1.42 -17.51
C SER A 78 -6.54 -0.34 -16.95
N ALA A 79 -7.47 -0.74 -16.08
CA ALA A 79 -8.29 0.19 -15.30
C ALA A 79 -7.48 1.04 -14.31
N GLU A 80 -6.21 0.68 -14.06
CA GLU A 80 -5.30 1.45 -13.20
C GLU A 80 -4.86 2.77 -13.86
N PRO A 81 -5.19 3.95 -13.29
CA PRO A 81 -4.86 5.24 -13.88
C PRO A 81 -3.47 5.76 -13.45
N TYR A 82 -2.75 5.00 -12.62
CA TYR A 82 -1.51 5.43 -11.99
C TYR A 82 -0.34 5.27 -12.97
N THR A 83 0.19 6.42 -13.42
CA THR A 83 1.31 6.51 -14.36
C THR A 83 2.41 7.42 -13.79
N VAL A 84 3.64 7.21 -14.24
CA VAL A 84 4.78 8.06 -13.85
C VAL A 84 4.57 9.51 -14.29
N TRP A 85 3.90 9.75 -15.42
CA TRP A 85 3.51 11.11 -15.82
C TRP A 85 2.47 11.76 -14.90
N ARG A 86 1.52 10.99 -14.38
CA ARG A 86 0.57 11.48 -13.36
C ARG A 86 1.33 11.82 -12.07
N GLU A 87 2.24 10.96 -11.63
CA GLU A 87 3.14 11.21 -10.49
C GLU A 87 3.91 12.53 -10.66
N ALA A 88 4.43 12.80 -11.86
CA ALA A 88 5.16 14.03 -12.17
C ALA A 88 4.33 15.31 -11.97
N GLN A 89 3.00 15.25 -12.14
CA GLN A 89 2.12 16.41 -11.92
C GLN A 89 2.10 16.79 -10.44
N PHE A 90 2.19 15.83 -9.53
CA PHE A 90 2.28 16.10 -8.09
C PHE A 90 3.62 16.75 -7.74
N TYR A 91 4.74 16.24 -8.25
CA TYR A 91 6.02 16.91 -8.04
C TYR A 91 6.03 18.36 -8.56
N ARG A 92 5.37 18.63 -9.70
CA ARG A 92 5.22 20.00 -10.20
C ARG A 92 4.36 20.87 -9.29
N ALA A 93 3.26 20.34 -8.76
CA ALA A 93 2.37 21.08 -7.86
C ALA A 93 3.04 21.39 -6.51
N LEU A 94 3.95 20.52 -6.05
CA LEU A 94 4.71 20.70 -4.82
C LEU A 94 5.97 21.56 -5.01
N ALA A 95 6.33 21.91 -6.24
CA ALA A 95 7.51 22.72 -6.52
C ALA A 95 7.41 24.09 -5.84
N GLY A 96 8.38 24.42 -4.99
CA GLY A 96 8.39 25.66 -4.22
C GLY A 96 7.46 25.67 -3.00
N SER A 97 6.80 24.55 -2.68
CA SER A 97 6.11 24.37 -1.41
C SER A 97 7.09 24.04 -0.28
N ALA A 98 6.61 24.07 0.97
CA ALA A 98 7.39 23.64 2.13
C ALA A 98 7.34 22.11 2.36
N VAL A 99 6.66 21.35 1.48
CA VAL A 99 6.60 19.89 1.59
C VAL A 99 7.98 19.32 1.23
N PRO A 100 8.60 18.48 2.09
CA PRO A 100 9.88 17.87 1.78
C PRO A 100 9.67 16.79 0.72
N ALA A 101 9.85 17.15 -0.56
CA ALA A 101 9.75 16.25 -1.69
C ALA A 101 10.94 16.48 -2.64
N PRO A 102 11.49 15.43 -3.28
CA PRO A 102 12.52 15.60 -4.29
C PRO A 102 12.08 16.55 -5.41
N ARG A 103 12.95 17.47 -5.83
CA ARG A 103 12.61 18.35 -6.95
C ARG A 103 12.55 17.57 -8.25
N LEU A 104 11.50 17.79 -9.04
CA LEU A 104 11.42 17.27 -10.41
C LEU A 104 12.40 18.02 -11.31
N ILE A 105 13.28 17.27 -11.96
CA ILE A 105 14.24 17.78 -12.95
C ILE A 105 13.62 17.74 -14.34
N ALA A 106 13.09 16.58 -14.74
CA ALA A 106 12.53 16.40 -16.07
C ALA A 106 11.50 15.28 -16.13
N VAL A 107 10.65 15.35 -17.16
CA VAL A 107 9.69 14.31 -17.54
C VAL A 107 10.01 13.89 -18.95
N HIS A 108 10.20 12.59 -19.16
CA HIS A 108 10.50 12.06 -20.47
C HIS A 108 9.29 12.29 -21.41
N PRO A 109 9.51 12.74 -22.67
CA PRO A 109 8.41 13.12 -23.56
C PRO A 109 7.57 11.93 -24.05
N GLU A 110 8.17 10.75 -24.23
CA GLU A 110 7.50 9.60 -24.87
C GLU A 110 7.35 8.37 -23.96
N SER A 111 8.39 8.03 -23.20
CA SER A 111 8.36 6.97 -22.18
C SER A 111 7.84 7.47 -20.83
N GLN A 112 7.25 6.54 -20.05
CA GLN A 112 6.79 6.77 -18.67
C GLN A 112 7.98 6.86 -17.70
N ALA A 113 8.80 7.90 -17.85
CA ALA A 113 9.97 8.15 -17.02
C ALA A 113 10.00 9.59 -16.50
N ILE A 114 10.46 9.75 -15.26
CA ILE A 114 10.75 11.03 -14.62
C ILE A 114 12.15 11.00 -14.00
N LEU A 115 12.76 12.18 -13.96
CA LEU A 115 14.05 12.42 -13.32
C LEU A 115 13.84 13.42 -12.19
N THR A 116 14.22 13.06 -10.98
CA THR A 116 14.18 13.94 -9.80
C THR A 116 15.57 14.10 -9.23
N GLU A 117 15.73 15.05 -8.30
CA GLU A 117 16.87 15.02 -7.37
C GLU A 117 16.87 13.69 -6.60
N ARG A 118 18.06 13.21 -6.24
CA ARG A 118 18.22 12.10 -5.30
C ARG A 118 18.25 12.68 -3.89
N ALA A 119 17.12 12.62 -3.19
CA ALA A 119 17.09 13.04 -1.79
C ALA A 119 17.98 12.12 -0.92
N PRO A 120 18.70 12.68 0.08
CA PRO A 120 19.59 11.91 0.93
C PRO A 120 18.84 11.01 1.89
N GLY A 121 19.52 9.98 2.38
CA GLY A 121 19.02 9.10 3.44
C GLY A 121 18.50 7.74 2.95
N ARG A 122 17.75 7.08 3.84
CA ARG A 122 17.23 5.71 3.66
C ARG A 122 15.79 5.58 4.15
N ALA A 123 15.10 4.52 3.73
CA ALA A 123 13.68 4.29 4.04
C ALA A 123 13.43 3.15 5.06
N ASP A 124 14.47 2.49 5.57
CA ASP A 124 14.37 1.29 6.41
C ASP A 124 14.11 1.63 7.90
N TYR A 125 13.00 2.31 8.15
CA TYR A 125 12.60 2.81 9.47
C TYR A 125 12.61 1.72 10.56
N ARG A 126 12.14 0.51 10.24
CA ARG A 126 12.17 -0.65 11.16
C ARG A 126 13.56 -1.07 11.65
N ARG A 127 14.65 -0.67 11.00
CA ARG A 127 16.02 -1.00 11.44
C ARG A 127 16.59 -0.01 12.45
N LEU A 128 15.90 1.09 12.72
CA LEU A 128 16.31 2.03 13.76
C LEU A 128 16.12 1.40 15.14
N ALA A 129 17.21 1.33 15.91
CA ALA A 129 17.19 0.81 17.27
C ALA A 129 16.80 1.88 18.31
N ASP A 130 17.16 3.14 18.05
CA ASP A 130 16.89 4.26 18.95
C ASP A 130 15.43 4.72 18.82
N GLU A 131 14.68 4.57 19.92
CA GLU A 131 13.27 4.95 19.99
C GLU A 131 13.05 6.47 19.97
N GLN A 132 13.99 7.26 20.50
CA GLN A 132 13.91 8.71 20.46
C GLN A 132 14.07 9.21 19.03
N VAL A 133 15.04 8.68 18.28
CA VAL A 133 15.21 8.99 16.85
C VAL A 133 13.98 8.59 16.05
N ARG A 134 13.42 7.41 16.31
CA ARG A 134 12.16 6.96 15.67
C ARG A 134 11.00 7.90 15.98
N THR A 135 10.92 8.42 17.20
CA THR A 135 9.91 9.39 17.62
C THR A 135 10.08 10.71 16.87
N THR A 136 11.29 11.27 16.83
CA THR A 136 11.59 12.51 16.09
C THR A 136 11.19 12.42 14.63
N ILE A 137 11.61 11.36 13.93
CA ILE A 137 11.26 11.15 12.52
C ILE A 137 9.74 11.03 12.33
N ALA A 138 9.05 10.33 13.24
CA ALA A 138 7.59 10.19 13.15
C ALA A 138 6.86 11.52 13.41
N GLN A 139 7.37 12.38 14.29
CA GLN A 139 6.88 13.75 14.53
C GLN A 139 7.07 14.63 13.29
N GLU A 140 8.26 14.62 12.69
CA GLU A 140 8.55 15.36 11.47
C GLU A 140 7.71 14.86 10.29
N PHE A 141 7.49 13.55 10.19
CA PHE A 141 6.63 12.95 9.17
C PHE A 141 5.19 13.47 9.26
N VAL A 142 4.57 13.47 10.46
CA VAL A 142 3.21 14.00 10.59
C VAL A 142 3.14 15.52 10.39
N GLY A 143 4.20 16.26 10.74
CA GLY A 143 4.34 17.67 10.41
C GLY A 143 4.43 17.93 8.90
N ALA A 144 5.13 17.06 8.16
CA ALA A 144 5.22 17.10 6.71
C ALA A 144 3.87 16.79 6.05
N LEU A 145 3.11 15.79 6.55
CA LEU A 145 1.74 15.53 6.09
C LEU A 145 0.81 16.72 6.34
N ALA A 146 0.88 17.34 7.52
CA ALA A 146 0.10 18.54 7.81
C ALA A 146 0.43 19.68 6.83
N THR A 147 1.71 19.84 6.48
CA THR A 147 2.17 20.82 5.49
C THR A 147 1.65 20.50 4.08
N LEU A 148 1.67 19.23 3.68
CA LEU A 148 1.07 18.76 2.43
C LEU A 148 -0.42 19.10 2.38
N HIS A 149 -1.17 18.79 3.44
CA HIS A 149 -2.62 18.99 3.48
C HIS A 149 -3.05 20.47 3.52
N ARG A 150 -2.13 21.39 3.83
CA ARG A 150 -2.34 22.85 3.72
C ARG A 150 -1.88 23.43 2.39
N THR A 151 -1.17 22.66 1.57
CA THR A 151 -0.71 23.15 0.26
C THR A 151 -1.91 23.37 -0.66
N PRO A 152 -2.00 24.52 -1.36
CA PRO A 152 -3.12 24.79 -2.26
C PRO A 152 -3.25 23.72 -3.32
N LEU A 153 -4.46 23.18 -3.49
CA LEU A 153 -4.78 22.17 -4.48
C LEU A 153 -5.14 22.84 -5.82
N PRO A 154 -4.28 22.80 -6.86
CA PRO A 154 -4.55 23.45 -8.14
C PRO A 154 -5.58 22.65 -8.95
N GLY A 155 -6.41 23.38 -9.72
CA GLY A 155 -7.27 22.78 -10.74
C GLY A 155 -8.51 22.03 -10.21
N ILE A 156 -8.81 22.10 -8.91
CA ILE A 156 -10.05 21.57 -8.35
C ILE A 156 -11.15 22.63 -8.36
N ASP A 157 -12.37 22.23 -8.74
CA ASP A 157 -13.55 23.09 -8.62
C ASP A 157 -13.84 23.40 -7.15
N ALA A 158 -14.18 24.65 -6.85
CA ALA A 158 -14.43 25.11 -5.48
C ALA A 158 -15.65 24.44 -4.83
N SER A 159 -16.54 23.84 -5.61
CA SER A 159 -17.71 23.09 -5.16
C SER A 159 -17.43 21.60 -4.92
N THR A 160 -16.28 21.07 -5.35
CA THR A 160 -15.92 19.66 -5.13
C THR A 160 -15.80 19.35 -3.65
N THR A 161 -16.56 18.36 -3.19
CA THR A 161 -16.55 17.91 -1.80
C THR A 161 -15.59 16.73 -1.59
N ILE A 162 -15.21 16.48 -0.33
CA ILE A 162 -14.48 15.25 0.02
C ILE A 162 -15.27 14.00 -0.39
N GLY A 163 -16.59 14.02 -0.25
CA GLY A 163 -17.44 12.90 -0.67
C GLY A 163 -17.36 12.62 -2.17
N ASP A 164 -17.23 13.64 -3.01
CA ASP A 164 -17.07 13.47 -4.45
C ASP A 164 -15.71 12.87 -4.80
N CYS A 165 -14.64 13.32 -4.15
CA CYS A 165 -13.31 12.73 -4.27
C CYS A 165 -13.29 11.24 -3.89
N ILE A 166 -13.90 10.89 -2.75
CA ILE A 166 -13.97 9.51 -2.27
C ILE A 166 -14.75 8.64 -3.27
N ARG A 167 -15.88 9.11 -3.79
CA ARG A 167 -16.64 8.38 -4.81
C ARG A 167 -15.83 8.18 -6.09
N ALA A 168 -15.07 9.18 -6.53
CA ALA A 168 -14.22 9.06 -7.71
C ALA A 168 -13.12 7.98 -7.52
N GLU A 169 -12.44 7.97 -6.38
CA GLU A 169 -11.47 6.91 -6.06
C GLU A 169 -12.16 5.54 -5.95
N LEU A 170 -13.32 5.45 -5.28
CA LEU A 170 -14.07 4.19 -5.21
C LEU A 170 -14.38 3.60 -6.59
N GLN A 171 -14.72 4.43 -7.58
CA GLN A 171 -14.94 3.97 -8.96
C GLN A 171 -13.66 3.44 -9.61
N ILE A 172 -12.51 4.08 -9.39
CA ILE A 172 -11.21 3.61 -9.89
C ILE A 172 -10.90 2.23 -9.31
N TRP A 173 -11.01 2.08 -7.99
CA TRP A 173 -10.71 0.82 -7.30
C TRP A 173 -11.69 -0.29 -7.68
N ARG A 174 -12.97 0.04 -7.89
CA ARG A 174 -13.97 -0.88 -8.40
C ARG A 174 -13.63 -1.36 -9.82
N ALA A 175 -13.29 -0.45 -10.73
CA ALA A 175 -12.89 -0.82 -12.09
C ALA A 175 -11.65 -1.73 -12.11
N MET A 176 -10.66 -1.45 -11.25
CA MET A 176 -9.48 -2.30 -11.05
C MET A 176 -9.84 -3.70 -10.51
N TYR A 177 -10.83 -3.81 -9.63
CA TYR A 177 -11.35 -5.09 -9.13
C TYR A 177 -12.12 -5.87 -10.22
N GLU A 178 -13.02 -5.21 -10.93
CA GLU A 178 -13.85 -5.80 -11.99
C GLU A 178 -13.02 -6.34 -13.16
N GLU A 179 -11.91 -5.68 -13.48
CA GLU A 179 -10.93 -6.12 -14.48
C GLU A 179 -10.41 -7.54 -14.21
N THR A 180 -10.37 -7.99 -12.95
CA THR A 180 -9.92 -9.35 -12.59
C THR A 180 -10.87 -10.44 -13.06
N ARG A 181 -12.16 -10.10 -13.30
CA ARG A 181 -13.26 -11.02 -13.61
C ARG A 181 -13.41 -12.17 -12.62
N ARG A 182 -12.87 -12.03 -11.41
CA ARG A 182 -12.96 -13.00 -10.32
C ARG A 182 -13.68 -12.34 -9.15
N ARG A 183 -14.80 -12.95 -8.74
CA ARG A 183 -15.57 -12.47 -7.60
C ARG A 183 -14.87 -12.85 -6.30
N ASP A 184 -14.82 -11.89 -5.38
CA ASP A 184 -14.44 -12.08 -3.98
C ASP A 184 -15.54 -11.47 -3.10
N PRO A 185 -16.30 -12.29 -2.34
CA PRO A 185 -17.41 -11.80 -1.54
C PRO A 185 -17.00 -10.77 -0.49
N LEU A 186 -15.77 -10.84 0.05
CA LEU A 186 -15.28 -9.87 1.04
C LEU A 186 -15.01 -8.50 0.41
N ILE A 187 -14.47 -8.48 -0.82
CA ILE A 187 -14.25 -7.22 -1.55
C ILE A 187 -15.60 -6.58 -1.88
N ALA A 188 -16.54 -7.36 -2.42
CA ALA A 188 -17.89 -6.86 -2.72
C ALA A 188 -18.60 -6.32 -1.47
N PHE A 189 -18.51 -7.06 -0.35
CA PHE A 189 -19.04 -6.64 0.94
C PHE A 189 -18.46 -5.31 1.43
N ALA A 190 -17.12 -5.16 1.37
CA ALA A 190 -16.45 -3.94 1.78
C ALA A 190 -16.78 -2.75 0.87
N LEU A 191 -16.80 -2.95 -0.45
CA LEU A 191 -17.18 -1.91 -1.41
C LEU A 191 -18.62 -1.43 -1.19
N GLY A 192 -19.57 -2.34 -0.96
CA GLY A 192 -20.95 -1.97 -0.66
C GLY A 192 -21.08 -1.18 0.64
N TRP A 193 -20.31 -1.52 1.67
CA TRP A 193 -20.25 -0.73 2.90
C TRP A 193 -19.68 0.67 2.66
N LEU A 194 -18.58 0.78 1.91
CA LEU A 194 -17.94 2.06 1.59
C LEU A 194 -18.89 3.01 0.85
N ASP A 195 -19.61 2.52 -0.17
CA ASP A 195 -20.57 3.34 -0.92
C ASP A 195 -21.67 3.91 0.00
N ALA A 196 -22.16 3.10 0.93
CA ALA A 196 -23.25 3.48 1.84
C ALA A 196 -22.81 4.44 2.95
N HIS A 197 -21.51 4.55 3.25
CA HIS A 197 -20.99 5.27 4.42
C HIS A 197 -20.01 6.40 4.07
N VAL A 198 -20.02 6.89 2.81
CA VAL A 198 -19.19 8.03 2.39
C VAL A 198 -19.36 9.20 3.38
N PRO A 199 -18.28 9.67 4.04
CA PRO A 199 -18.35 10.72 5.05
C PRO A 199 -19.01 12.00 4.53
N GLN A 200 -19.97 12.51 5.31
CA GLN A 200 -20.61 13.80 5.06
C GLN A 200 -19.89 14.88 5.87
N THR A 201 -18.96 15.60 5.22
CA THR A 201 -18.16 16.65 5.85
C THR A 201 -18.16 17.93 5.01
N THR A 202 -18.08 19.07 5.67
CA THR A 202 -17.95 20.40 5.05
C THR A 202 -16.49 20.80 4.82
N ALA A 203 -15.54 19.98 5.28
CA ALA A 203 -14.12 20.19 5.01
C ALA A 203 -13.83 20.09 3.50
N ARG A 204 -12.88 20.92 3.03
CA ARG A 204 -12.47 20.91 1.63
C ARG A 204 -11.49 19.76 1.35
N PRO A 205 -11.48 19.20 0.13
CA PRO A 205 -10.45 18.27 -0.28
C PRO A 205 -9.05 18.89 -0.23
N VAL A 206 -8.05 18.06 0.04
CA VAL A 206 -6.64 18.43 0.08
C VAL A 206 -5.83 17.54 -0.85
N PHE A 207 -4.53 17.84 -1.02
CA PHE A 207 -3.60 16.87 -1.58
C PHE A 207 -3.40 15.71 -0.60
N VAL A 208 -3.85 14.51 -0.98
CA VAL A 208 -3.60 13.26 -0.27
C VAL A 208 -2.41 12.58 -0.93
N HIS A 209 -1.43 12.12 -0.15
CA HIS A 209 -0.28 11.34 -0.62
C HIS A 209 -0.74 9.96 -1.13
N GLY A 210 -1.68 9.33 -0.44
CA GLY A 210 -2.35 8.10 -0.87
C GLY A 210 -1.57 6.82 -0.60
N ASP A 211 -0.42 6.92 0.07
CA ASP A 211 0.35 5.77 0.59
C ASP A 211 1.27 6.19 1.75
N ALA A 212 0.78 7.07 2.62
CA ALA A 212 1.58 7.70 3.65
C ALA A 212 2.06 6.70 4.74
N GLY A 213 3.34 6.75 5.09
CA GLY A 213 3.89 6.08 6.27
C GLY A 213 5.26 5.42 6.05
N PRO A 214 5.76 4.65 7.05
CA PRO A 214 7.04 3.95 6.96
C PRO A 214 7.23 3.19 5.65
N GLY A 215 8.40 3.38 5.04
CA GLY A 215 8.77 2.86 3.72
C GLY A 215 8.58 3.85 2.57
N ASN A 216 7.78 4.90 2.75
CA ASN A 216 7.52 5.94 1.74
C ASN A 216 8.02 7.34 2.17
N PHE A 217 9.01 7.36 3.04
CA PHE A 217 9.79 8.54 3.34
C PHE A 217 11.26 8.18 3.56
N LEU A 218 12.14 9.14 3.33
CA LEU A 218 13.56 9.05 3.64
C LEU A 218 13.88 9.81 4.91
N PHE A 219 14.89 9.31 5.60
CA PHE A 219 15.51 9.98 6.73
C PHE A 219 17.03 9.83 6.68
N ASP A 220 17.72 10.83 7.19
CA ASP A 220 19.17 10.84 7.34
C ASP A 220 19.55 11.56 8.63
N ASP A 221 20.62 11.11 9.28
CA ASP A 221 21.09 11.65 10.58
C ASP A 221 19.98 11.84 11.65
N GLY A 222 18.96 10.97 11.62
CA GLY A 222 17.85 10.99 12.57
C GLY A 222 16.72 11.97 12.25
N HIS A 223 16.71 12.56 11.05
CA HIS A 223 15.72 13.53 10.59
C HIS A 223 15.11 13.13 9.25
N LEU A 224 13.83 13.47 9.05
CA LEU A 224 13.10 13.32 7.79
C LEU A 224 13.74 14.19 6.70
N THR A 225 13.98 13.61 5.53
CA THR A 225 14.57 14.33 4.39
C THR A 225 13.58 14.50 3.24
N ALA A 226 12.74 13.50 2.97
CA ALA A 226 11.82 13.53 1.84
C ALA A 226 10.65 12.55 2.00
N LEU A 227 9.47 12.95 1.51
CA LEU A 227 8.36 12.06 1.19
C LEU A 227 8.54 11.50 -0.24
N LEU A 228 8.23 10.22 -0.43
CA LEU A 228 8.46 9.49 -1.69
C LEU A 228 7.18 8.79 -2.17
N ASP A 229 7.20 8.34 -3.43
CA ASP A 229 6.18 7.47 -4.03
C ASP A 229 4.79 8.11 -4.09
N TRP A 230 4.67 9.12 -4.95
CA TRP A 230 3.43 9.88 -5.16
C TRP A 230 2.47 9.18 -6.14
N GLU A 231 2.66 7.88 -6.41
CA GLU A 231 1.91 7.15 -7.44
C GLU A 231 0.39 7.14 -7.16
N LEU A 232 0.03 7.06 -5.87
CA LEU A 232 -1.36 7.03 -5.38
C LEU A 232 -1.88 8.41 -4.97
N ALA A 233 -1.11 9.49 -5.15
CA ALA A 233 -1.52 10.82 -4.72
C ALA A 233 -2.77 11.29 -5.47
N HIS A 234 -3.66 12.02 -4.82
CA HIS A 234 -4.92 12.52 -5.40
C HIS A 234 -5.56 13.60 -4.51
N PRO A 235 -6.54 14.36 -5.04
CA PRO A 235 -7.46 15.14 -4.23
C PRO A 235 -8.31 14.27 -3.30
N GLY A 236 -8.34 14.51 -2.00
CA GLY A 236 -9.11 13.66 -1.09
C GLY A 236 -9.27 14.20 0.32
N ASP A 237 -9.62 13.29 1.23
CA ASP A 237 -9.72 13.56 2.66
C ASP A 237 -8.34 13.43 3.33
N PRO A 238 -7.85 14.43 4.08
CA PRO A 238 -6.60 14.29 4.84
C PRO A 238 -6.57 13.08 5.79
N MET A 239 -7.73 12.61 6.26
CA MET A 239 -7.81 11.45 7.15
C MET A 239 -7.43 10.13 6.46
N GLU A 240 -7.41 10.10 5.13
CA GLU A 240 -6.96 8.94 4.37
C GLU A 240 -5.47 8.65 4.60
N ASP A 241 -4.63 9.68 4.59
CA ASP A 241 -3.19 9.50 4.84
C ASP A 241 -2.89 9.05 6.27
N LEU A 242 -3.73 9.42 7.24
CA LEU A 242 -3.63 8.91 8.62
C LEU A 242 -4.07 7.44 8.72
N ALA A 243 -5.03 7.01 7.90
CA ALA A 243 -5.40 5.60 7.78
C ALA A 243 -4.31 4.78 7.08
N TRP A 244 -3.68 5.31 6.02
CA TRP A 244 -2.48 4.70 5.42
C TRP A 244 -1.34 4.61 6.42
N PHE A 245 -1.07 5.68 7.16
CA PHE A 245 -0.03 5.70 8.17
C PHE A 245 -0.29 4.62 9.23
N SER A 246 -1.54 4.50 9.67
CA SER A 246 -1.98 3.42 10.56
C SER A 246 -1.73 2.02 9.97
N MET A 247 -2.00 1.81 8.69
CA MET A 247 -1.74 0.52 8.02
C MET A 247 -0.25 0.22 7.94
N ARG A 248 0.56 1.21 7.58
CA ARG A 248 2.01 1.09 7.51
C ARG A 248 2.61 0.77 8.88
N CYS A 249 2.03 1.30 9.96
CA CYS A 249 2.39 0.97 11.34
C CYS A 249 2.16 -0.49 11.74
N VAL A 250 1.28 -1.23 11.05
CA VAL A 250 1.15 -2.69 11.26
C VAL A 250 2.44 -3.40 10.85
N MET A 251 3.10 -2.92 9.80
CA MET A 251 4.35 -3.51 9.30
C MET A 251 5.58 -2.95 10.02
N GLU A 252 5.60 -1.64 10.26
CA GLU A 252 6.69 -0.93 10.90
C GLU A 252 6.11 0.02 11.94
N PRO A 253 5.89 -0.44 13.18
CA PRO A 253 5.25 0.36 14.22
C PRO A 253 6.01 1.66 14.45
N VAL A 254 5.30 2.73 14.76
CA VAL A 254 5.87 3.98 15.27
C VAL A 254 5.66 4.07 16.78
N PRO A 255 6.57 4.70 17.54
CA PRO A 255 6.33 5.00 18.93
C PRO A 255 5.10 5.90 19.08
N ASP A 256 4.22 5.56 20.01
CA ASP A 256 3.06 6.37 20.41
C ASP A 256 2.22 6.95 19.25
N PHE A 257 1.60 6.08 18.46
CA PHE A 257 0.78 6.47 17.31
C PHE A 257 -0.31 7.49 17.66
N ALA A 258 -0.94 7.38 18.83
CA ALA A 258 -1.96 8.32 19.27
C ALA A 258 -1.40 9.74 19.47
N ALA A 259 -0.19 9.88 20.03
CA ALA A 259 0.48 11.18 20.11
C ALA A 259 0.79 11.75 18.72
N ARG A 260 1.20 10.91 17.76
CA ARG A 260 1.45 11.34 16.37
C ARG A 260 0.19 11.91 15.70
N LEU A 261 -1.00 11.36 15.99
CA LEU A 261 -2.27 11.91 15.50
C LEU A 261 -2.57 13.29 16.11
N LEU A 262 -2.31 13.47 17.41
CA LEU A 262 -2.50 14.77 18.05
C LEU A 262 -1.57 15.84 17.46
N GLU A 263 -0.29 15.53 17.34
CA GLU A 263 0.72 16.43 16.76
C GLU A 263 0.40 16.78 15.29
N TYR A 264 -0.11 15.81 14.51
CA TYR A 264 -0.66 16.10 13.19
C TYR A 264 -1.79 17.13 13.27
N GLY A 265 -2.75 16.96 14.18
CA GLY A 265 -3.90 17.86 14.32
C GLY A 265 -3.51 19.28 14.71
N GLU A 266 -2.55 19.41 15.64
CA GLU A 266 -1.94 20.68 16.03
C GLU A 266 -1.26 21.35 14.84
N ALA A 267 -0.40 20.61 14.13
CA ALA A 267 0.32 21.12 12.97
C ALA A 267 -0.64 21.49 11.83
N ALA A 268 -1.72 20.73 11.62
CA ALA A 268 -2.73 20.97 10.59
C ALA A 268 -3.67 22.13 10.93
N GLY A 269 -3.74 22.55 12.20
CA GLY A 269 -4.67 23.56 12.69
C GLY A 269 -6.13 23.08 12.75
N ALA A 270 -6.34 21.76 12.79
CA ALA A 270 -7.67 21.15 12.84
C ALA A 270 -7.63 19.82 13.60
N ALA A 271 -8.67 19.55 14.40
CA ALA A 271 -8.79 18.30 15.13
C ALA A 271 -8.88 17.10 14.18
N VAL A 272 -8.27 15.98 14.58
CA VAL A 272 -8.34 14.71 13.88
C VAL A 272 -9.71 14.08 14.06
N ASP A 273 -10.31 13.65 12.95
CA ASP A 273 -11.60 12.96 12.95
C ASP A 273 -11.39 11.44 12.92
N LEU A 274 -11.48 10.82 14.09
CA LEU A 274 -11.27 9.37 14.23
C LEU A 274 -12.33 8.55 13.50
N ALA A 275 -13.56 9.05 13.33
CA ALA A 275 -14.60 8.34 12.59
C ALA A 275 -14.26 8.27 11.10
N ARG A 276 -13.75 9.38 10.54
CA ARG A 276 -13.25 9.40 9.16
C ARG A 276 -11.99 8.55 8.98
N ILE A 277 -11.08 8.49 9.96
CA ILE A 277 -9.96 7.53 9.92
C ILE A 277 -10.49 6.08 9.88
N ARG A 278 -11.51 5.73 10.67
CA ARG A 278 -12.09 4.38 10.64
C ARG A 278 -12.70 4.03 9.29
N TYR A 279 -13.44 4.97 8.67
CA TYR A 279 -13.91 4.81 7.29
C TYR A 279 -12.75 4.55 6.33
N HIS A 280 -11.69 5.37 6.41
CA HIS A 280 -10.53 5.23 5.54
C HIS A 280 -9.70 3.99 5.82
N ARG A 281 -9.67 3.45 7.06
CA ARG A 281 -9.06 2.14 7.33
C ARG A 281 -9.75 1.03 6.55
N VAL A 282 -11.08 1.06 6.44
CA VAL A 282 -11.82 0.14 5.57
C VAL A 282 -11.43 0.36 4.12
N PHE A 283 -11.39 1.61 3.67
CA PHE A 283 -11.10 1.92 2.27
C PHE A 283 -9.68 1.49 1.87
N VAL A 284 -8.67 1.93 2.61
CA VAL A 284 -7.27 1.57 2.42
C VAL A 284 -7.07 0.04 2.48
N SER A 285 -7.70 -0.66 3.43
CA SER A 285 -7.63 -2.12 3.49
C SER A 285 -8.27 -2.78 2.28
N THR A 286 -9.40 -2.24 1.79
CA THR A 286 -10.06 -2.71 0.59
C THR A 286 -9.15 -2.55 -0.63
N ARG A 287 -8.50 -1.39 -0.78
CA ARG A 287 -7.52 -1.13 -1.85
C ARG A 287 -6.39 -2.15 -1.83
N VAL A 288 -5.80 -2.41 -0.67
CA VAL A 288 -4.72 -3.41 -0.55
C VAL A 288 -5.20 -4.81 -0.88
N VAL A 289 -6.39 -5.21 -0.42
CA VAL A 289 -6.98 -6.51 -0.78
C VAL A 289 -7.25 -6.60 -2.29
N ILE A 290 -7.73 -5.53 -2.94
CA ILE A 290 -7.90 -5.46 -4.40
C ILE A 290 -6.56 -5.60 -5.13
N ILE A 291 -5.50 -4.91 -4.69
CA ILE A 291 -4.15 -5.04 -5.29
C ILE A 291 -3.68 -6.50 -5.24
N ARG A 292 -3.85 -7.16 -4.09
CA ARG A 292 -3.48 -8.57 -3.93
C ARG A 292 -4.37 -9.48 -4.76
N HIS A 293 -5.67 -9.18 -4.83
CA HIS A 293 -6.62 -9.93 -5.65
C HIS A 293 -6.29 -9.82 -7.13
N ARG A 294 -5.81 -8.67 -7.63
CA ARG A 294 -5.39 -8.51 -9.04
C ARG A 294 -4.17 -9.34 -9.44
N ASN A 295 -3.61 -10.16 -8.54
CA ASN A 295 -2.38 -10.93 -8.76
C ASN A 295 -1.23 -10.05 -9.26
N VAL A 296 -1.14 -8.80 -8.77
CA VAL A 296 -0.03 -7.91 -9.07
C VAL A 296 1.18 -8.41 -8.30
N THR A 297 1.84 -9.41 -8.87
CA THR A 297 3.22 -9.84 -8.69
C THR A 297 3.80 -9.87 -7.28
N GLY A 298 4.40 -11.00 -6.92
CA GLY A 298 5.20 -11.11 -5.70
C GLY A 298 5.69 -12.53 -5.51
N LEU A 299 6.72 -12.69 -4.69
CA LEU A 299 7.16 -14.03 -4.33
C LEU A 299 6.04 -14.76 -3.55
N PRO A 300 5.79 -16.06 -3.79
CA PRO A 300 4.63 -16.76 -3.22
C PRO A 300 4.54 -16.71 -1.69
N GLY A 301 5.66 -16.84 -0.98
CA GLY A 301 5.71 -16.76 0.47
C GLY A 301 5.29 -15.40 1.03
N ASN A 302 5.71 -14.31 0.39
CA ASN A 302 5.25 -12.97 0.74
C ASN A 302 3.76 -12.77 0.44
N SER A 303 3.26 -13.35 -0.65
CA SER A 303 1.85 -13.28 -1.05
C SER A 303 0.94 -14.00 -0.05
N ILE A 304 1.34 -15.17 0.46
CA ILE A 304 0.61 -15.91 1.50
C ILE A 304 0.45 -15.04 2.76
N VAL A 305 1.56 -14.51 3.29
CA VAL A 305 1.56 -13.68 4.50
C VAL A 305 0.74 -12.40 4.29
N SER A 306 0.95 -11.73 3.16
CA SER A 306 0.26 -10.48 2.85
C SER A 306 -1.24 -10.67 2.63
N ARG A 307 -1.67 -11.77 1.99
CA ARG A 307 -3.10 -12.08 1.81
C ARG A 307 -3.79 -12.28 3.15
N ALA A 308 -3.22 -13.13 4.01
CA ALA A 308 -3.80 -13.44 5.31
C ALA A 308 -3.88 -12.20 6.21
N LEU A 309 -2.80 -11.41 6.27
CA LEU A 309 -2.76 -10.17 7.05
C LEU A 309 -3.82 -9.16 6.57
N ASN A 310 -3.83 -8.82 5.29
CA ASN A 310 -4.65 -7.71 4.79
C ASN A 310 -6.15 -8.04 4.79
N ARG A 311 -6.53 -9.31 4.59
CA ARG A 311 -7.94 -9.72 4.75
C ARG A 311 -8.38 -9.63 6.21
N ARG A 312 -7.53 -10.03 7.16
CA ARG A 312 -7.81 -9.83 8.59
C ARG A 312 -7.96 -8.36 8.94
N LEU A 313 -7.03 -7.51 8.50
CA LEU A 313 -7.10 -6.05 8.72
C LEU A 313 -8.38 -5.44 8.13
N LEU A 314 -8.82 -5.87 6.95
CA LEU A 314 -10.08 -5.38 6.37
C LEU A 314 -11.29 -5.71 7.25
N VAL A 315 -11.38 -6.94 7.75
CA VAL A 315 -12.46 -7.34 8.67
C VAL A 315 -12.34 -6.58 10.01
N SER A 316 -11.14 -6.44 10.58
CA SER A 316 -10.92 -5.63 11.79
C SER A 316 -11.37 -4.18 11.59
N ALA A 317 -11.04 -3.57 10.44
CA ALA A 317 -11.45 -2.22 10.10
C ALA A 317 -12.98 -2.08 9.98
N LEU A 318 -13.65 -3.04 9.33
CA LEU A 318 -15.12 -3.05 9.21
C LEU A 318 -15.79 -3.18 10.59
N ALA A 319 -15.25 -4.05 11.45
CA ALA A 319 -15.73 -4.21 12.81
C ALA A 319 -15.53 -2.95 13.65
N GLU A 320 -14.35 -2.31 13.57
CA GLU A 320 -14.07 -1.07 14.27
C GLU A 320 -14.96 0.09 13.79
N ALA A 321 -15.12 0.23 12.46
CA ALA A 321 -15.93 1.31 11.86
C ALA A 321 -17.43 1.19 12.18
N THR A 322 -17.91 -0.03 12.48
CA THR A 322 -19.32 -0.29 12.83
C THR A 322 -19.54 -0.54 14.32
N ALA A 323 -18.48 -0.48 15.14
CA ALA A 323 -18.51 -0.88 16.54
C ALA A 323 -19.09 -2.30 16.76
N THR A 324 -18.92 -3.20 15.78
CA THR A 324 -19.42 -4.57 15.88
C THR A 324 -18.39 -5.43 16.60
N PRO A 325 -18.72 -6.03 17.76
CA PRO A 325 -17.78 -6.89 18.47
C PRO A 325 -17.52 -8.18 17.68
N LEU A 326 -16.25 -8.50 17.47
CA LEU A 326 -15.86 -9.79 16.91
C LEU A 326 -15.61 -10.78 18.05
N SER A 327 -16.24 -11.96 17.98
CA SER A 327 -15.94 -13.03 18.92
C SER A 327 -14.50 -13.52 18.73
N PRO A 328 -13.76 -13.78 19.83
CA PRO A 328 -12.46 -14.42 19.74
C PRO A 328 -12.56 -15.72 18.94
N GLN A 329 -11.73 -15.83 17.91
CA GLN A 329 -11.72 -17.02 17.07
C GLN A 329 -10.94 -18.12 17.78
N ARG A 330 -11.50 -19.33 17.81
CA ARG A 330 -10.86 -20.47 18.46
C ARG A 330 -9.59 -20.83 17.70
N SER A 331 -8.48 -20.96 18.41
CA SER A 331 -7.25 -21.49 17.85
C SER A 331 -7.49 -22.89 17.29
N LEU A 332 -7.00 -23.13 16.07
CA LEU A 332 -6.98 -24.46 15.50
C LEU A 332 -5.90 -25.28 16.19
N GLU A 333 -6.26 -26.47 16.67
CA GLU A 333 -5.35 -27.44 17.26
C GLU A 333 -5.44 -28.73 16.43
N ALA A 334 -4.29 -29.18 15.95
CA ALA A 334 -4.16 -30.44 15.23
C ALA A 334 -2.77 -31.03 15.54
N PRO A 335 -2.67 -32.36 15.69
CA PRO A 335 -1.39 -33.02 15.90
C PRO A 335 -0.46 -32.84 14.69
N GLU A 336 0.79 -33.23 14.88
CA GLU A 336 1.69 -33.45 13.75
C GLU A 336 1.19 -34.60 12.87
N THR A 337 1.52 -34.54 11.59
CA THR A 337 1.21 -35.60 10.62
C THR A 337 2.44 -36.48 10.37
N GLU A 338 2.26 -37.59 9.67
CA GLU A 338 3.37 -38.45 9.23
C GLU A 338 4.40 -37.69 8.36
N ARG A 339 3.99 -36.57 7.74
CA ARG A 339 4.85 -35.75 6.86
C ARG A 339 5.60 -34.65 7.60
N SER A 340 5.30 -34.38 8.88
CA SER A 340 5.93 -33.29 9.65
C SER A 340 7.45 -33.27 9.54
N HIS A 341 8.09 -34.44 9.65
CA HIS A 341 9.55 -34.58 9.57
C HIS A 341 10.16 -34.10 8.23
N LEU A 342 9.42 -34.22 7.11
CA LEU A 342 9.88 -33.76 5.80
C LEU A 342 9.90 -32.23 5.74
N PHE A 343 8.88 -31.57 6.29
CA PHE A 343 8.84 -30.12 6.37
C PHE A 343 9.97 -29.59 7.26
N ASP A 344 10.21 -30.24 8.40
CA ASP A 344 11.26 -29.81 9.33
C ASP A 344 12.66 -29.98 8.73
N TYR A 345 12.91 -31.07 7.99
CA TYR A 345 14.15 -31.26 7.24
C TYR A 345 14.39 -30.14 6.22
N VAL A 346 13.41 -29.85 5.36
CA VAL A 346 13.54 -28.80 4.34
C VAL A 346 13.71 -27.41 4.98
N LEU A 347 12.98 -27.12 6.07
CA LEU A 347 13.11 -25.86 6.79
C LEU A 347 14.48 -25.72 7.46
N HIS A 348 15.06 -26.83 7.94
CA HIS A 348 16.41 -26.87 8.48
C HIS A 348 17.43 -26.50 7.40
N GLU A 349 17.43 -27.19 6.25
CA GLU A 349 18.39 -26.92 5.16
C GLU A 349 18.26 -25.48 4.63
N LEU A 350 17.03 -25.01 4.39
CA LEU A 350 16.78 -23.64 3.93
C LEU A 350 17.37 -22.60 4.89
N ARG A 351 17.34 -22.86 6.19
CA ARG A 351 17.85 -21.95 7.21
C ARG A 351 19.37 -22.09 7.37
N HIS A 352 19.82 -23.26 7.77
CA HIS A 352 21.17 -23.50 8.27
C HIS A 352 22.16 -23.76 7.15
N ASP A 353 21.75 -24.50 6.11
CA ASP A 353 22.66 -24.91 5.04
C ASP A 353 22.67 -23.93 3.86
N ILE A 354 21.64 -23.10 3.72
CA ILE A 354 21.50 -22.11 2.63
C ILE A 354 21.53 -20.66 3.13
N ALA A 355 20.61 -20.27 4.01
CA ALA A 355 20.46 -18.85 4.35
C ALA A 355 21.56 -18.33 5.31
N GLU A 356 22.04 -19.16 6.23
CA GLU A 356 23.09 -18.78 7.21
C GLU A 356 24.51 -18.91 6.63
N THR A 357 24.69 -19.73 5.58
CA THR A 357 25.98 -19.96 4.92
C THR A 357 26.21 -19.04 3.71
N SER A 358 25.14 -18.50 3.11
CA SER A 358 25.26 -17.66 1.92
C SER A 358 25.50 -16.19 2.26
N GLY A 359 26.53 -15.60 1.62
CA GLY A 359 26.78 -14.17 1.63
C GLY A 359 25.94 -13.37 0.62
N ASP A 360 25.18 -14.03 -0.26
CA ASP A 360 24.37 -13.39 -1.30
C ASP A 360 22.97 -13.02 -0.76
N PRO A 361 22.61 -11.73 -0.65
CA PRO A 361 21.31 -11.30 -0.16
C PRO A 361 20.14 -11.83 -0.99
N ALA A 362 20.31 -12.07 -2.29
CA ALA A 362 19.26 -12.61 -3.16
C ALA A 362 18.97 -14.08 -2.84
N ILE A 363 20.01 -14.89 -2.59
CA ILE A 363 19.87 -16.29 -2.15
C ILE A 363 19.20 -16.34 -0.77
N VAL A 364 19.65 -15.50 0.17
CA VAL A 364 19.04 -15.42 1.50
C VAL A 364 17.56 -15.02 1.44
N ALA A 365 17.21 -14.05 0.58
CA ALA A 365 15.83 -13.63 0.38
C ALA A 365 14.97 -14.74 -0.24
N ALA A 366 15.52 -15.45 -1.24
CA ALA A 366 14.86 -16.59 -1.87
C ALA A 366 14.60 -17.73 -0.87
N ALA A 367 15.61 -18.13 -0.09
CA ALA A 367 15.48 -19.17 0.94
C ALA A 367 14.43 -18.81 1.99
N LYS A 368 14.43 -17.56 2.49
CA LYS A 368 13.42 -17.05 3.43
C LYS A 368 12.02 -17.07 2.83
N ASN A 369 11.87 -16.70 1.57
CA ASN A 369 10.57 -16.74 0.90
C ASN A 369 10.08 -18.19 0.72
N THR A 370 10.95 -19.11 0.30
CA THR A 370 10.63 -20.53 0.17
C THR A 370 10.23 -21.14 1.51
N ALA A 371 10.95 -20.80 2.59
CA ALA A 371 10.61 -21.25 3.94
C ALA A 371 9.19 -20.83 4.36
N LYS A 372 8.71 -19.64 3.96
CA LYS A 372 7.32 -19.23 4.22
C LYS A 372 6.30 -20.13 3.50
N VAL A 373 6.59 -20.52 2.26
CA VAL A 373 5.74 -21.45 1.50
C VAL A 373 5.70 -22.81 2.18
N VAL A 374 6.86 -23.36 2.54
CA VAL A 374 6.96 -24.68 3.22
C VAL A 374 6.22 -24.68 4.55
N LYS A 375 6.37 -23.61 5.34
CA LYS A 375 5.62 -23.43 6.60
C LYS A 375 4.10 -23.40 6.38
N TYR A 376 3.63 -22.66 5.39
CA TYR A 376 2.21 -22.62 5.03
C TYR A 376 1.69 -24.00 4.60
N LEU A 377 2.43 -24.71 3.73
CA LEU A 377 2.05 -26.06 3.30
C LEU A 377 2.01 -27.06 4.46
N ARG A 378 2.92 -26.94 5.43
CA ARG A 378 2.88 -27.75 6.66
C ARG A 378 1.59 -27.49 7.45
N GLU A 379 1.17 -26.24 7.59
CA GLU A 379 -0.08 -25.94 8.28
C GLU A 379 -1.32 -26.36 7.46
N CYS A 380 -1.26 -26.32 6.12
CA CYS A 380 -2.30 -26.91 5.27
C CYS A 380 -2.41 -28.43 5.45
N ASP A 381 -1.28 -29.14 5.56
CA ASP A 381 -1.26 -30.58 5.80
C ASP A 381 -1.83 -30.93 7.19
N ARG A 382 -1.58 -30.09 8.21
CA ARG A 382 -2.08 -30.29 9.58
C ARG A 382 -3.55 -29.90 9.78
N PHE A 383 -3.95 -28.74 9.26
CA PHE A 383 -5.26 -28.13 9.55
C PHE A 383 -6.23 -28.13 8.38
N GLY A 384 -5.80 -28.48 7.15
CA GLY A 384 -6.55 -28.26 5.92
C GLY A 384 -7.98 -28.81 5.99
N HIS A 385 -8.15 -30.08 6.35
CA HIS A 385 -9.47 -30.70 6.47
C HIS A 385 -10.35 -30.02 7.53
N ALA A 386 -9.80 -29.71 8.70
CA ALA A 386 -10.55 -29.02 9.76
C ALA A 386 -10.96 -27.60 9.34
N VAL A 387 -10.12 -26.90 8.57
CA VAL A 387 -10.44 -25.58 8.01
C VAL A 387 -11.54 -25.70 6.97
N GLU A 388 -11.45 -26.67 6.05
CA GLU A 388 -12.47 -26.90 5.02
C GLU A 388 -13.83 -27.27 5.63
N ASP A 389 -13.85 -28.14 6.64
CA ASP A 389 -15.06 -28.53 7.35
C ASP A 389 -15.68 -27.34 8.09
N ALA A 390 -14.86 -26.53 8.76
CA ALA A 390 -15.32 -25.32 9.45
C ALA A 390 -15.83 -24.25 8.48
N GLU A 391 -15.19 -24.09 7.30
CA GLU A 391 -15.66 -23.18 6.26
C GLU A 391 -17.02 -23.63 5.70
N ARG A 392 -17.16 -24.93 5.41
CA ARG A 392 -18.43 -25.51 4.93
C ARG A 392 -19.54 -25.37 5.97
N ALA A 393 -19.23 -25.59 7.25
CA ALA A 393 -20.19 -25.41 8.34
C ALA A 393 -20.62 -23.94 8.46
N ALA A 394 -19.68 -22.99 8.41
CA ALA A 394 -19.98 -21.56 8.43
C ALA A 394 -20.81 -21.12 7.22
N LEU A 395 -20.52 -21.63 6.02
CA LEU A 395 -21.33 -21.39 4.84
C LEU A 395 -22.74 -21.96 4.99
N THR A 396 -22.86 -23.18 5.55
CA THR A 396 -24.16 -23.82 5.79
C THR A 396 -25.03 -22.98 6.73
N ASP A 397 -24.44 -22.45 7.81
CA ASP A 397 -25.12 -21.59 8.77
C ASP A 397 -25.66 -20.30 8.14
N VAL A 398 -24.83 -19.62 7.35
CA VAL A 398 -25.21 -18.36 6.69
C VAL A 398 -26.18 -18.59 5.53
N LEU A 399 -25.99 -19.67 4.76
CA LEU A 399 -26.81 -19.96 3.58
C LEU A 399 -28.13 -20.67 3.93
N GLY A 400 -28.23 -21.28 5.12
CA GLY A 400 -29.39 -22.06 5.56
C GLY A 400 -29.44 -23.49 4.99
N SER A 401 -28.51 -23.86 4.12
CA SER A 401 -28.39 -25.20 3.56
C SER A 401 -26.94 -25.50 3.15
N PRO A 402 -26.48 -26.76 3.22
CA PRO A 402 -25.11 -27.09 2.91
C PRO A 402 -24.80 -26.88 1.42
N PRO A 403 -23.72 -26.16 1.07
CA PRO A 403 -23.32 -26.01 -0.33
C PRO A 403 -22.66 -27.28 -0.85
N ALA A 404 -22.67 -27.47 -2.17
CA ALA A 404 -21.99 -28.58 -2.84
C ALA A 404 -20.49 -28.59 -2.52
N ASP A 405 -19.85 -27.44 -2.63
CA ASP A 405 -18.47 -27.20 -2.23
C ASP A 405 -18.29 -25.74 -1.75
N ILE A 406 -17.09 -25.40 -1.27
CA ILE A 406 -16.78 -24.06 -0.76
C ILE A 406 -16.93 -23.01 -1.86
N ALA A 407 -16.52 -23.30 -3.10
CA ALA A 407 -16.57 -22.32 -4.19
C ALA A 407 -18.02 -21.97 -4.56
N ALA A 408 -18.89 -22.98 -4.68
CA ALA A 408 -20.32 -22.80 -4.91
C ALA A 408 -21.00 -22.06 -3.74
N GLY A 409 -20.62 -22.37 -2.50
CA GLY A 409 -21.09 -21.66 -1.32
C GLY A 409 -20.68 -20.19 -1.31
N MET A 410 -19.43 -19.88 -1.62
CA MET A 410 -18.93 -18.50 -1.71
C MET A 410 -19.58 -17.71 -2.85
N ALA A 411 -19.87 -18.35 -3.99
CA ALA A 411 -20.62 -17.72 -5.08
C ALA A 411 -22.06 -17.37 -4.65
N THR A 412 -22.75 -18.32 -3.99
CA THR A 412 -24.10 -18.10 -3.47
C THR A 412 -24.12 -17.02 -2.39
N LEU A 413 -23.10 -17.00 -1.52
CA LEU A 413 -22.92 -15.95 -0.51
C LEU A 413 -22.77 -14.57 -1.18
N ALA A 414 -21.98 -14.46 -2.24
CA ALA A 414 -21.85 -13.21 -2.99
C ALA A 414 -23.20 -12.73 -3.55
N ASP A 415 -23.95 -13.62 -4.19
CA ASP A 415 -25.25 -13.30 -4.77
C ASP A 415 -26.25 -12.81 -3.72
N ARG A 416 -26.29 -13.49 -2.56
CA ARG A 416 -27.16 -13.11 -1.44
C ARG A 416 -26.75 -11.82 -0.76
N LEU A 417 -25.45 -11.52 -0.69
CA LEU A 417 -24.96 -10.23 -0.19
C LEU A 417 -25.36 -9.08 -1.13
N GLU A 418 -25.20 -9.28 -2.44
CA GLU A 418 -25.60 -8.29 -3.46
C GLU A 418 -27.12 -8.07 -3.47
N ALA A 419 -27.91 -9.11 -3.22
CA ALA A 419 -29.37 -9.01 -3.08
C ALA A 419 -29.83 -8.37 -1.76
N GLY A 420 -28.94 -8.23 -0.77
CA GLY A 420 -29.31 -7.75 0.58
C GLY A 420 -30.00 -8.79 1.46
N ASP A 421 -29.92 -10.08 1.12
CA ASP A 421 -30.57 -11.19 1.82
C ASP A 421 -29.85 -11.62 3.11
N ILE A 422 -28.66 -11.07 3.36
CA ILE A 422 -27.82 -11.37 4.52
C ILE A 422 -27.49 -10.07 5.23
N SER A 423 -27.80 -10.01 6.53
CA SER A 423 -27.50 -8.83 7.33
C SER A 423 -26.00 -8.56 7.39
N PHE A 424 -25.62 -7.28 7.51
CA PHE A 424 -24.21 -6.88 7.65
C PHE A 424 -23.51 -7.61 8.81
N GLU A 425 -24.17 -7.74 9.96
CA GLU A 425 -23.60 -8.38 11.15
C GLU A 425 -23.35 -9.88 10.91
N THR A 426 -24.30 -10.58 10.28
CA THR A 426 -24.13 -11.99 9.90
C THR A 426 -22.97 -12.16 8.92
N ALA A 427 -22.88 -11.30 7.90
CA ALA A 427 -21.81 -11.32 6.91
C ALA A 427 -20.44 -11.05 7.55
N LEU A 428 -20.35 -10.03 8.41
CA LEU A 428 -19.12 -9.67 9.11
C LEU A 428 -18.64 -10.81 10.03
N ARG A 429 -19.54 -11.45 10.77
CA ARG A 429 -19.20 -12.62 11.61
C ARG A 429 -18.70 -13.80 10.76
N PHE A 430 -19.32 -14.05 9.61
CA PHE A 430 -18.84 -15.07 8.67
C PHE A 430 -17.41 -14.77 8.19
N PHE A 431 -17.18 -13.56 7.68
CA PHE A 431 -15.86 -13.17 7.19
C PHE A 431 -14.81 -13.16 8.29
N ALA A 432 -15.15 -12.75 9.52
CA ALA A 432 -14.24 -12.82 10.66
C ALA A 432 -13.75 -14.25 10.94
N GLY A 433 -14.65 -15.24 10.87
CA GLY A 433 -14.26 -16.64 10.98
C GLY A 433 -13.41 -17.12 9.80
N SER A 434 -13.80 -16.77 8.58
CA SER A 434 -13.11 -17.17 7.35
C SER A 434 -11.68 -16.64 7.31
N VAL A 435 -11.47 -15.33 7.55
CA VAL A 435 -10.13 -14.73 7.55
C VAL A 435 -9.26 -15.20 8.71
N ALA A 436 -9.86 -15.60 9.84
CA ALA A 436 -9.12 -16.15 10.97
C ALA A 436 -8.60 -17.57 10.68
N ARG A 437 -9.38 -18.41 10.00
CA ARG A 437 -8.91 -19.72 9.52
C ARG A 437 -7.78 -19.57 8.50
N ASP A 438 -7.93 -18.64 7.55
CA ASP A 438 -6.87 -18.25 6.61
C ASP A 438 -5.59 -17.79 7.33
N ALA A 439 -5.74 -16.95 8.36
CA ALA A 439 -4.63 -16.45 9.17
C ALA A 439 -3.96 -17.57 9.98
N ALA A 440 -4.71 -18.55 10.49
CA ALA A 440 -4.17 -19.70 11.18
C ALA A 440 -3.26 -20.55 10.26
N LEU A 441 -3.69 -20.81 9.02
CA LEU A 441 -2.85 -21.50 8.01
C LEU A 441 -1.56 -20.72 7.70
N ALA A 442 -1.63 -19.39 7.68
CA ALA A 442 -0.48 -18.53 7.39
C ALA A 442 0.36 -18.16 8.64
N ALA A 443 -0.03 -18.57 9.85
CA ALA A 443 0.51 -18.03 11.09
C ALA A 443 2.02 -18.30 11.22
N SER A 444 2.46 -19.54 10.99
CA SER A 444 3.87 -19.92 11.08
C SER A 444 4.73 -19.23 10.01
N ALA A 445 4.18 -18.97 8.83
CA ALA A 445 4.82 -18.23 7.74
C ALA A 445 4.90 -16.72 8.02
N SER A 446 3.93 -16.16 8.76
CA SER A 446 3.78 -14.73 9.02
C SER A 446 4.71 -14.21 10.13
N GLY A 447 5.21 -15.09 11.01
CA GLY A 447 6.05 -14.70 12.12
C GLY A 447 5.37 -13.66 13.01
N GLY A 448 6.09 -12.59 13.37
CA GLY A 448 5.53 -11.52 14.21
C GLY A 448 4.33 -10.78 13.61
N LEU A 449 4.08 -10.87 12.29
CA LEU A 449 2.91 -10.25 11.66
C LEU A 449 1.60 -11.00 11.92
N ALA A 450 1.67 -12.27 12.37
CA ALA A 450 0.49 -13.10 12.59
C ALA A 450 -0.50 -12.45 13.57
N THR A 451 0.01 -11.73 14.57
CA THR A 451 -0.77 -11.15 15.67
C THR A 451 -0.86 -9.62 15.64
N ARG A 452 -0.23 -8.94 14.68
CA ARG A 452 -0.27 -7.47 14.62
C ARG A 452 -1.61 -6.96 14.13
N ASP A 453 -2.12 -5.92 14.75
CA ASP A 453 -3.32 -5.22 14.28
C ASP A 453 -2.99 -3.73 14.10
N PHE A 454 -3.98 -2.96 13.64
CA PHE A 454 -3.87 -1.52 13.61
C PHE A 454 -3.49 -0.96 14.99
N PRO A 455 -2.65 0.08 15.05
CA PRO A 455 -2.48 0.83 16.30
C PRO A 455 -3.86 1.35 16.76
N PRO A 456 -4.15 1.36 18.06
CA PRO A 456 -5.46 1.79 18.56
C PRO A 456 -5.71 3.28 18.25
N LEU A 457 -6.94 3.62 17.87
CA LEU A 457 -7.41 5.01 17.75
C LEU A 457 -8.00 5.45 19.09
N THR A 458 -7.15 5.82 20.04
CA THR A 458 -7.58 6.37 21.33
C THR A 458 -7.55 7.88 21.31
N GLU A 459 -8.57 8.51 21.87
CA GLU A 459 -8.51 9.93 22.23
C GLU A 459 -7.52 10.06 23.40
N LYS A 460 -6.36 10.66 23.14
CA LYS A 460 -5.52 11.17 24.22
C LYS A 460 -5.99 12.58 24.54
N THR A 461 -6.54 12.77 25.74
CA THR A 461 -6.70 14.11 26.32
C THR A 461 -5.31 14.62 26.70
N HIS A 462 -5.00 15.89 26.39
CA HIS A 462 -3.78 16.54 26.89
C HIS A 462 -3.74 16.37 28.42
N VAL A 463 -2.63 15.82 28.92
CA VAL A 463 -2.32 15.76 30.36
C VAL A 463 -1.61 17.02 30.77
#